data_AF-A0A4Q2YN56-F1
#
_entry.id   AF-A0A4Q2YN56-F1
#
_cell.length_a   1.000
_cell.length_b   1.000
_cell.length_c   1.000
_cell.angle_alpha   90.00
_cell.angle_beta   90.00
_cell.angle_gamma   90.00
#
_symmetry.space_group_name_H-M   'P 1'
#
loop_
_entity.id
_entity.type
_entity.pdbx_description
1 polymer ?
#
loop_
_entity_poly.entity_id
_entity_poly.type
_entity_poly.pdbx_seq_one_letter_code
_entity_poly.pdbx_strand_id
1 'polypeptide(L)'
;MLVVLNGYPGVGKLTIAQELASLLGGRLLDIHTVYNVAFALTEFKSPDFMRTVEQIEAIAYGLVRKLPDQMPVVMTTVLAGESEWGDAEWDRLVDLGRDRPPFCVVHVHCDLE
;
A
#
# COMPACT_ATOMS: atom_id res chain seq x y z
N MET A 1 12.12 3.00 -7.41
CA MET A 1 11.34 4.08 -6.74
C MET A 1 10.00 3.56 -6.28
N LEU A 2 9.69 3.80 -5.01
CA LEU A 2 8.38 3.56 -4.41
C LEU A 2 7.85 4.87 -3.80
N VAL A 3 6.57 5.14 -4.02
CA VAL A 3 5.85 6.25 -3.39
C VAL A 3 4.66 5.68 -2.63
N VAL A 4 4.64 5.81 -1.31
CA VAL A 4 3.55 5.35 -0.45
C VAL A 4 2.73 6.55 0.00
N LEU A 5 1.47 6.60 -0.42
CA LEU A 5 0.50 7.58 0.05
C LEU A 5 -0.23 7.00 1.27
N ASN A 6 0.04 7.53 2.47
CA ASN A 6 -0.63 7.15 3.71
C ASN A 6 -1.66 8.22 4.13
N GLY A 7 -2.77 7.81 4.73
CA GLY A 7 -3.79 8.73 5.25
C GLY A 7 -5.16 8.07 5.39
N TYR A 8 -6.12 8.75 6.02
CA TYR A 8 -7.45 8.20 6.27
C TYR A 8 -8.27 7.93 4.98
N PRO A 9 -9.31 7.07 5.03
CA PRO A 9 -10.24 6.92 3.91
C PRO A 9 -10.85 8.27 3.48
N GLY A 10 -11.04 8.47 2.18
CA GLY A 10 -11.69 9.69 1.66
C GLY A 10 -10.77 10.90 1.41
N VAL A 11 -9.55 10.94 1.94
CA VAL A 11 -8.62 12.09 1.78
C VAL A 11 -8.02 12.25 0.36
N GLY A 12 -8.48 11.48 -0.63
CA GLY A 12 -8.04 11.62 -2.03
C GLY A 12 -6.82 10.79 -2.44
N LYS A 13 -6.28 9.90 -1.59
CA LYS A 13 -5.08 9.08 -1.89
C LYS A 13 -5.17 8.33 -3.21
N LEU A 14 -6.28 7.64 -3.48
CA LEU A 14 -6.45 6.87 -4.70
C LEU A 14 -6.41 7.76 -5.94
N THR A 15 -7.11 8.89 -5.89
CA THR A 15 -7.11 9.90 -6.97
C THR A 15 -5.71 10.41 -7.25
N ILE A 16 -4.97 10.81 -6.20
CA ILE A 16 -3.58 11.26 -6.32
C ILE A 16 -2.71 10.13 -6.88
N ALA A 17 -2.89 8.90 -6.40
CA ALA A 17 -2.08 7.76 -6.80
C ALA A 17 -2.26 7.39 -8.28
N GLN A 18 -3.49 7.45 -8.80
CA GLN A 18 -3.81 7.21 -10.20
C GLN A 18 -3.14 8.23 -11.12
N GLU A 19 -3.29 9.52 -10.82
CA GLU A 19 -2.67 10.59 -11.61
C GLU A 19 -1.14 10.54 -11.51
N LEU A 20 -0.61 10.36 -10.30
CA LEU A 20 0.83 10.28 -10.09
C LEU A 20 1.46 9.08 -10.81
N ALA A 21 0.82 7.91 -10.75
CA ALA A 21 1.29 6.73 -11.46
C ALA A 21 1.32 6.97 -12.99
N SER A 22 0.31 7.66 -13.52
CA SER A 22 0.26 8.05 -14.93
C SER A 22 1.41 9.00 -15.30
N LEU A 23 1.60 10.08 -14.53
CA LEU A 23 2.66 11.07 -14.75
C LEU A 23 4.07 10.48 -14.68
N LEU A 24 4.27 9.50 -13.79
CA LEU A 24 5.55 8.81 -13.63
C LEU A 24 5.76 7.66 -14.62
N GLY A 25 4.74 7.30 -15.42
CA GLY A 25 4.78 6.10 -16.26
C GLY A 25 4.91 4.80 -15.45
N GLY A 26 4.38 4.78 -14.23
CA GLY A 26 4.56 3.72 -13.25
C GLY A 26 3.44 2.69 -13.18
N ARG A 27 3.35 2.03 -12.02
CA ARG A 27 2.26 1.12 -11.64
C ARG A 27 1.62 1.60 -10.34
N LEU A 28 0.33 1.33 -10.21
CA LEU A 28 -0.45 1.57 -8.99
C LEU A 28 -0.70 0.25 -8.27
N LEU A 29 -0.41 0.20 -6.97
CA LEU A 29 -0.88 -0.84 -6.07
C LEU A 29 -1.70 -0.20 -4.95
N ASP A 30 -3.01 -0.16 -5.14
CA ASP A 30 -3.96 0.35 -4.16
C ASP A 30 -4.23 -0.68 -3.05
N ILE A 31 -4.49 -0.22 -1.82
CA ILE A 31 -4.70 -1.11 -0.66
C ILE A 31 -5.91 -2.02 -0.87
N HIS A 32 -6.98 -1.53 -1.53
CA HIS A 32 -8.16 -2.36 -1.81
C HIS A 32 -7.88 -3.42 -2.88
N THR A 33 -6.87 -3.24 -3.74
CA THR A 33 -6.42 -4.32 -4.64
C THR A 33 -5.92 -5.52 -3.85
N VAL A 34 -5.27 -5.29 -2.71
CA VAL A 34 -4.77 -6.34 -1.80
C VAL A 34 -5.90 -6.88 -0.90
N TYR A 35 -6.70 -5.98 -0.33
CA TYR A 35 -7.63 -6.34 0.74
C TYR A 35 -8.95 -6.94 0.26
N ASN A 36 -9.39 -6.66 -0.98
CA ASN A 36 -10.76 -7.00 -1.42
C ASN A 36 -11.08 -8.51 -1.39
N VAL A 37 -10.09 -9.37 -1.63
CA VAL A 37 -10.30 -10.83 -1.52
C VAL A 37 -10.60 -11.23 -0.08
N ALA A 38 -9.85 -10.67 0.90
CA ALA A 38 -10.08 -10.92 2.32
C ALA A 38 -11.43 -10.35 2.76
N PHE A 39 -11.78 -9.13 2.34
CA PHE A 39 -13.09 -8.54 2.61
C PHE A 39 -14.26 -9.39 2.10
N ALA A 40 -14.11 -10.00 0.93
CA ALA A 40 -15.19 -10.78 0.32
C ALA A 40 -15.42 -12.15 1.00
N LEU A 41 -14.39 -12.72 1.63
CA LEU A 41 -14.40 -14.13 2.05
C LEU A 41 -14.24 -14.33 3.56
N THR A 42 -13.97 -13.27 4.32
CA THR A 42 -13.66 -13.36 5.76
C THR A 42 -14.26 -12.17 6.53
N GLU A 43 -14.31 -12.26 7.86
CA GLU A 43 -14.72 -11.14 8.72
C GLU A 43 -13.56 -10.15 8.90
N PHE A 44 -13.85 -8.85 8.81
CA PHE A 44 -12.84 -7.79 8.93
C PHE A 44 -12.05 -7.90 10.23
N LYS A 45 -10.71 -7.87 10.13
CA LYS A 45 -9.75 -8.04 11.24
C LYS A 45 -9.81 -9.39 11.96
N SER A 46 -10.52 -10.39 11.43
CA SER A 46 -10.38 -11.76 11.90
C SER A 46 -8.98 -12.31 11.60
N PRO A 47 -8.52 -13.37 12.31
CA PRO A 47 -7.25 -14.01 12.00
C PRO A 47 -7.14 -14.47 10.54
N ASP A 48 -8.24 -14.95 9.95
CA ASP A 48 -8.26 -15.37 8.54
C ASP A 48 -8.19 -14.18 7.59
N PHE A 49 -8.80 -13.04 7.93
CA PHE A 49 -8.65 -11.79 7.18
C PHE A 49 -7.19 -11.34 7.14
N MET A 50 -6.56 -11.25 8.31
CA MET A 50 -5.18 -10.75 8.44
C MET A 50 -4.20 -11.67 7.69
N ARG A 51 -4.33 -13.00 7.88
CA ARG A 51 -3.51 -13.98 7.15
C ARG A 51 -3.71 -13.91 5.64
N THR A 52 -4.95 -13.72 5.18
CA THR A 52 -5.24 -13.60 3.74
C THR A 52 -4.60 -12.33 3.15
N VAL A 53 -4.73 -11.19 3.84
CA VAL A 53 -4.08 -9.93 3.43
C VAL A 53 -2.57 -10.12 3.33
N GLU A 54 -1.92 -10.69 4.34
CA GLU A 54 -0.47 -10.92 4.35
C GLU A 54 -0.01 -11.79 3.18
N GLN A 55 -0.77 -12.84 2.85
CA GLN A 55 -0.46 -13.72 1.70
C GLN A 55 -0.55 -12.98 0.36
N ILE A 56 -1.59 -12.15 0.19
CA ILE A 56 -1.77 -11.37 -1.05
C ILE A 56 -0.71 -10.27 -1.15
N GLU A 57 -0.39 -9.61 -0.03
CA GLU A 57 0.67 -8.61 0.06
C GLU A 57 2.02 -9.23 -0.33
N ALA A 58 2.34 -10.43 0.17
CA ALA A 58 3.56 -11.15 -0.21
C ALA A 58 3.63 -11.43 -1.73
N ILE A 59 2.52 -11.82 -2.35
CA ILE A 59 2.44 -12.00 -3.81
C ILE A 59 2.68 -10.65 -4.51
N ALA A 60 1.97 -9.60 -4.11
CA ALA A 60 2.06 -8.28 -4.72
C ALA A 60 3.49 -7.71 -4.61
N TYR A 61 4.11 -7.79 -3.44
CA TYR A 61 5.47 -7.29 -3.22
C TYR A 61 6.51 -8.14 -3.96
N GLY A 62 6.29 -9.45 -4.08
CA GLY A 62 7.09 -10.32 -4.94
C GLY A 62 7.04 -9.91 -6.42
N LEU A 63 5.90 -9.43 -6.91
CA LEU A 63 5.76 -8.89 -8.27
C LEU A 63 6.43 -7.53 -8.39
N VAL A 64 6.25 -6.64 -7.41
CA VAL A 64 6.88 -5.33 -7.37
C VAL A 64 8.41 -5.44 -7.45
N ARG A 65 9.02 -6.37 -6.71
CA ARG A 65 10.47 -6.65 -6.76
C ARG A 65 10.98 -7.06 -8.14
N LYS A 66 10.14 -7.70 -8.96
CA LYS A 66 10.49 -8.17 -10.31
C LYS A 66 10.31 -7.12 -11.40
N LEU A 67 9.69 -5.97 -11.09
CA LEU A 67 9.54 -4.90 -12.06
C LEU A 67 10.91 -4.29 -12.39
N PRO A 68 11.10 -3.74 -13.62
CA PRO A 68 12.31 -2.98 -13.95
C PRO A 68 12.58 -1.88 -12.92
N ASP A 69 13.84 -1.61 -12.58
CA ASP A 69 14.22 -0.65 -11.52
C ASP A 69 13.71 0.77 -11.79
N GLN A 70 13.67 1.14 -13.07
CA GLN A 70 13.16 2.41 -13.57
C GLN A 70 11.64 2.52 -13.55
N MET A 71 10.89 1.43 -13.28
CA MET A 71 9.43 1.43 -13.20
C MET A 71 9.00 1.85 -11.78
N PRO A 72 8.43 3.05 -11.58
CA PRO A 72 7.97 3.48 -10.27
C PRO A 72 6.71 2.71 -9.86
N VAL A 73 6.55 2.49 -8.55
CA VAL A 73 5.29 1.99 -8.00
C VAL A 73 4.74 3.01 -7.02
N VAL A 74 3.51 3.44 -7.28
CA VAL A 74 2.73 4.27 -6.37
C VAL A 74 1.79 3.35 -5.60
N MET A 75 1.79 3.49 -4.28
CA MET A 75 1.06 2.65 -3.36
C MET A 75 0.16 3.52 -2.50
N THR A 76 -0.96 2.99 -2.06
CA THR A 76 -1.79 3.63 -1.02
C THR A 76 -1.84 2.73 0.19
N THR A 77 -1.86 3.30 1.39
CA THR A 77 -2.14 2.55 2.62
C THR A 77 -2.92 3.41 3.62
N VAL A 78 -3.39 2.78 4.70
CA VAL A 78 -3.99 3.43 5.87
C VAL A 78 -3.34 2.84 7.12
N LEU A 79 -2.15 3.34 7.46
CA LEU A 79 -1.47 3.03 8.71
C LEU A 79 -1.72 4.17 9.70
N ALA A 80 -2.57 3.89 10.68
CA ALA A 80 -3.00 4.85 11.70
C ALA A 80 -3.17 4.16 13.06
N GLY A 81 -2.82 4.89 14.12
CA GLY A 81 -2.84 4.37 15.49
C GLY A 81 -1.72 3.36 15.76
N GLU A 82 -1.76 2.78 16.95
CA GLU A 82 -0.80 1.75 17.38
C GLU A 82 -1.45 0.37 17.30
N SER A 83 -0.84 -0.54 16.55
CA SER A 83 -1.26 -1.94 16.49
C SER A 83 -0.14 -2.83 15.97
N GLU A 84 0.06 -4.00 16.58
CA GLU A 84 1.10 -4.96 16.16
C GLU A 84 0.98 -5.34 14.67
N TRP A 85 -0.24 -5.44 14.15
CA TRP A 85 -0.47 -5.76 12.74
C TRP A 85 -0.10 -4.61 11.81
N GLY A 86 -0.42 -3.37 12.19
CA GLY A 86 -0.01 -2.18 11.44
C GLY A 86 1.50 -1.97 11.46
N ASP A 87 2.15 -2.23 12.60
CA ASP A 87 3.61 -2.19 12.73
C ASP A 87 4.26 -3.24 11.81
N ALA A 88 3.71 -4.45 11.77
CA ALA A 88 4.18 -5.50 10.86
C ALA A 88 3.96 -5.16 9.38
N GLU A 89 2.84 -4.52 9.00
CA GLU A 89 2.63 -4.01 7.64
C GLU A 89 3.65 -2.93 7.29
N TRP A 90 3.93 -2.02 8.22
CA TRP A 90 4.95 -0.99 8.04
C TRP A 90 6.34 -1.58 7.83
N ASP A 91 6.75 -2.57 8.62
CA ASP A 91 8.05 -3.23 8.47
C ASP A 91 8.19 -3.87 7.07
N ARG A 92 7.13 -4.52 6.57
CA ARG A 92 7.11 -5.09 5.21
C ARG A 92 7.23 -4.02 4.12
N LEU A 93 6.59 -2.86 4.30
CA LEU A 93 6.71 -1.72 3.39
C LEU A 93 8.13 -1.13 3.39
N VAL A 94 8.74 -0.98 4.57
CA VAL A 94 10.12 -0.49 4.71
C VAL A 94 11.10 -1.45 4.04
N ASP A 95 10.92 -2.76 4.21
CA ASP A 95 11.75 -3.77 3.53
C ASP A 95 11.60 -3.70 2.01
N LEU A 96 10.38 -3.54 1.50
CA LEU A 96 10.17 -3.32 0.07
C LEU A 96 10.85 -2.03 -0.42
N GLY A 97 10.82 -0.97 0.40
CA GLY A 97 11.50 0.30 0.15
C GLY A 97 13.02 0.18 0.08
N ARG A 98 13.62 -0.64 0.93
CA ARG A 98 15.06 -0.98 0.89
C ARG A 98 15.43 -1.71 -0.39
N ASP A 99 14.57 -2.61 -0.85
CA ASP A 99 14.79 -3.37 -2.09
C ASP A 99 14.59 -2.53 -3.36
N ARG A 100 13.78 -1.45 -3.31
CA ARG A 100 13.45 -0.60 -4.47
C ARG A 100 13.59 0.91 -4.21
N PRO A 101 14.79 1.40 -3.89
CA PRO A 101 15.00 2.82 -3.64
C PRO A 101 14.73 3.70 -4.89
N PRO A 102 14.49 5.01 -4.70
CA PRO A 102 14.20 5.66 -3.42
C PRO A 102 12.82 5.28 -2.86
N PHE A 103 12.68 5.31 -1.54
CA PHE A 103 11.42 5.07 -0.80
C PHE A 103 10.88 6.41 -0.28
N CYS A 104 9.74 6.86 -0.81
CA CYS A 104 9.09 8.12 -0.44
C CYS A 104 7.75 7.83 0.21
N VAL A 105 7.50 8.43 1.37
CA VAL A 105 6.25 8.28 2.11
C VAL A 105 5.62 9.66 2.22
N VAL A 106 4.39 9.77 1.72
CA VAL A 106 3.63 11.02 1.67
C VAL A 106 2.38 10.84 2.51
N HIS A 107 2.23 11.69 3.50
CA HIS A 107 1.04 11.73 4.33
C HIS A 107 0.02 12.68 3.73
N VAL A 108 -1.17 12.15 3.42
CA VAL A 108 -2.27 12.90 2.82
C VAL A 108 -3.32 13.15 3.91
N HIS A 109 -3.58 14.43 4.15
CA HIS A 109 -4.53 14.90 5.15
C HIS A 109 -5.53 15.85 4.50
N CYS A 110 -6.76 15.81 5.01
CA CYS A 110 -7.83 16.74 4.69
C CYS A 110 -8.65 16.88 5.97
N ASP A 111 -8.99 18.11 6.32
CA ASP A 111 -9.87 18.38 7.44
C ASP A 111 -11.31 18.01 7.06
N LEU A 112 -12.16 17.80 8.06
CA LEU A 112 -13.59 17.55 7.84
C LEU A 112 -14.35 18.86 7.51
N GLU A 113 -13.65 20.00 7.49
CA GLU A 113 -14.16 21.35 7.25
C GLU A 113 -13.86 21.85 5.83
#